data_AF-A0A930YQT1-F1
#
_entry.id   AF-A0A930YQT1-F1
#
_cell.length_a   1.000
_cell.length_b   1.000
_cell.length_c   1.000
_cell.angle_alpha   90.00
_cell.angle_beta   90.00
_cell.angle_gamma   90.00
#
_symmetry.space_group_name_H-M   'P 1'
#
loop_
_entity.id
_entity.type
_entity.pdbx_description
1 polymer ?
#
loop_
_entity_poly.entity_id
_entity_poly.type
_entity_poly.pdbx_seq_one_letter_code
_entity_poly.pdbx_strand_id
1 'polypeptide(L)'
;MPETPPTGVIHDLGYRPYDGPRQTGRHIALALFVSGFRNAFGLGRSNKSKVLPFLLLVINLLPAVIIVGAMTLFNLNELPLAYARYASATQILLSIFVAAQAPVLFSRDLRHGSIALYLARPLSSAAYAAARWASLLAATLVFLLVPVIALYVGAVLAELDFGEQTRDAAKAVVLAGLLALMLTGVGGLIASISLRRGFAIVSTIVVLLLGNGVVTAVQGIARDQGELRVGEVAGLFSPYSLLRGATTAWTDEEFVLPRGSGAMSATYFVVMVLVAIVLFALLLLRYRRIAGR
;
A
#
# COMPACT_ATOMS: atom_id res chain seq x y z
N MET A 1 -6.46 54.87 -31.82
CA MET A 1 -7.39 53.74 -31.63
C MET A 1 -7.75 53.67 -30.16
N PRO A 2 -9.03 53.58 -29.77
CA PRO A 2 -9.40 53.52 -28.36
C PRO A 2 -8.97 52.15 -27.79
N GLU A 3 -8.22 52.17 -26.70
CA GLU A 3 -7.82 50.95 -25.98
C GLU A 3 -9.05 50.27 -25.39
N THR A 4 -9.22 48.99 -25.70
CA THR A 4 -10.25 48.15 -25.11
C THR A 4 -10.01 48.05 -23.61
N PRO A 5 -10.97 48.42 -22.74
CA PRO A 5 -10.76 48.38 -21.30
C PRO A 5 -10.49 46.93 -20.85
N PRO A 6 -9.57 46.72 -19.89
CA PRO A 6 -9.24 45.39 -19.41
C PRO A 6 -10.48 44.69 -18.85
N THR A 7 -10.85 43.56 -19.43
CA THR A 7 -12.13 42.85 -19.23
C THR A 7 -12.23 42.08 -17.90
N GLY A 8 -11.33 42.33 -16.94
CA GLY A 8 -11.31 41.65 -15.66
C GLY A 8 -10.85 42.54 -14.52
N VAL A 9 -11.79 42.91 -13.64
CA VAL A 9 -11.49 43.58 -12.37
C VAL A 9 -11.52 42.52 -11.26
N ILE A 10 -10.40 42.34 -10.56
CA ILE A 10 -10.36 41.51 -9.34
C ILE A 10 -10.86 42.38 -8.20
N HIS A 11 -12.09 42.13 -7.76
CA HIS A 11 -12.62 42.77 -6.56
C HIS A 11 -12.03 42.12 -5.31
N ASP A 12 -11.57 42.92 -4.36
CA ASP A 12 -11.21 42.42 -3.04
C ASP A 12 -12.49 42.03 -2.29
N LEU A 13 -12.72 40.72 -2.18
CA LEU A 13 -13.88 40.14 -1.51
C LEU A 13 -13.65 39.96 0.01
N GLY A 14 -12.69 40.69 0.59
CA GLY A 14 -12.28 40.52 1.98
C GLY A 14 -11.42 39.26 2.16
N TYR A 15 -10.61 38.93 1.15
CA TYR A 15 -9.67 37.82 1.27
C TYR A 15 -8.61 38.18 2.31
N ARG A 16 -8.24 37.21 3.15
CA ARG A 16 -7.18 37.43 4.13
C ARG A 16 -5.84 37.63 3.40
N PRO A 17 -5.16 38.78 3.53
CA PRO A 17 -3.85 38.98 2.94
C PRO A 17 -2.88 37.95 3.51
N TYR A 18 -2.07 37.38 2.63
CA TYR A 18 -1.01 36.44 3.00
C TYR A 18 0.34 37.12 2.77
N ASP A 19 0.91 37.63 3.85
CA ASP A 19 2.22 38.30 3.85
C ASP A 19 3.39 37.33 4.08
N GLY A 20 3.10 36.03 4.15
CA GLY A 20 4.11 35.00 4.36
C GLY A 20 4.97 34.74 3.11
N PRO A 21 6.15 34.11 3.27
CA PRO A 21 7.02 33.78 2.15
C PRO A 21 6.32 32.80 1.19
N ARG A 22 6.57 32.97 -0.12
CA ARG A 22 6.04 32.07 -1.14
C ARG A 22 6.57 30.65 -0.91
N GLN A 23 5.64 29.70 -0.76
CA GLN A 23 5.98 28.31 -0.50
C GLN A 23 6.54 27.62 -1.74
N THR A 24 7.55 26.77 -1.55
CA THR A 24 8.16 25.99 -2.65
C THR A 24 7.28 24.81 -3.07
N GLY A 25 7.48 24.30 -4.29
CA GLY A 25 6.76 23.11 -4.78
C GLY A 25 6.88 21.89 -3.85
N ARG A 26 8.01 21.77 -3.12
CA ARG A 26 8.21 20.72 -2.10
C ARG A 26 7.22 20.83 -0.94
N HIS A 27 6.97 22.04 -0.44
CA HIS A 27 6.01 22.26 0.64
C HIS A 27 4.59 21.94 0.19
N ILE A 28 4.24 22.25 -1.06
CA ILE A 28 2.95 21.88 -1.65
C ILE A 28 2.81 20.36 -1.73
N ALA A 29 3.84 19.66 -2.21
CA ALA A 29 3.85 18.20 -2.28
C ALA A 29 3.75 17.54 -0.90
N LEU A 30 4.45 18.07 0.12
CA LEU A 30 4.37 17.59 1.49
C LEU A 30 2.98 17.79 2.09
N ALA A 31 2.38 18.97 1.89
CA ALA A 31 1.00 19.23 2.33
C ALA A 31 0.00 18.30 1.64
N LEU A 32 0.21 18.01 0.35
CA LEU A 32 -0.59 17.05 -0.40
C LEU A 32 -0.41 15.62 0.13
N PHE A 33 0.82 15.24 0.48
CA PHE A 33 1.14 13.96 1.09
C PHE A 33 0.44 13.79 2.46
N VAL A 34 0.59 14.76 3.37
CA VAL A 34 0.00 14.72 4.71
C VAL A 34 -1.52 14.72 4.64
N SER A 35 -2.11 15.59 3.80
CA SER A 35 -3.55 15.61 3.62
C SER A 35 -4.07 14.33 2.97
N GLY A 36 -3.34 13.75 2.01
CA GLY A 36 -3.66 12.45 1.41
C GLY A 36 -3.63 11.32 2.45
N PHE A 37 -2.58 11.24 3.26
CA PHE A 37 -2.46 10.24 4.32
C PHE A 37 -3.63 10.32 5.30
N ARG A 38 -3.97 11.54 5.76
CA ARG A 38 -5.14 11.78 6.61
C ARG A 38 -6.44 11.35 5.93
N ASN A 39 -6.60 11.64 4.64
CA ASN A 39 -7.78 11.27 3.87
C ASN A 39 -7.95 9.75 3.73
N ALA A 40 -6.86 8.98 3.68
CA ALA A 40 -6.92 7.50 3.63
C ALA A 40 -7.54 6.89 4.90
N PHE A 41 -7.48 7.60 6.04
CA PHE A 41 -8.14 7.22 7.29
C PHE A 41 -9.42 8.05 7.58
N GLY A 42 -9.88 8.86 6.63
CA GLY A 42 -11.05 9.72 6.82
C GLY A 42 -10.85 10.85 7.85
N LEU A 43 -9.61 11.19 8.20
CA LEU A 43 -9.29 12.25 9.16
C LEU A 43 -9.52 13.62 8.51
N GLY A 44 -10.19 14.53 9.24
CA GLY A 44 -10.61 15.84 8.72
C GLY A 44 -11.90 15.81 7.89
N ARG A 45 -12.66 14.70 7.95
CA ARG A 45 -13.97 14.53 7.31
C ARG A 45 -15.00 14.03 8.34
N SER A 46 -16.25 13.86 7.88
CA SER A 46 -17.34 13.33 8.70
C SER A 46 -17.00 11.98 9.31
N ASN A 47 -17.55 11.68 10.50
CA ASN A 47 -17.25 10.44 11.23
C ASN A 47 -17.56 9.17 10.41
N LYS A 48 -18.55 9.22 9.51
CA LYS A 48 -18.89 8.12 8.59
C LYS A 48 -17.70 7.70 7.69
N SER A 49 -16.82 8.64 7.33
CA SER A 49 -15.66 8.35 6.48
C SER A 49 -14.52 7.63 7.21
N LYS A 50 -14.50 7.67 8.54
CA LYS A 50 -13.49 7.01 9.38
C LYS A 50 -13.83 5.54 9.63
N VAL A 51 -15.11 5.17 9.58
CA VAL A 51 -15.61 3.85 9.96
C VAL A 51 -14.89 2.74 9.20
N LEU A 52 -14.90 2.78 7.87
CA LEU A 52 -14.31 1.70 7.05
C LEU A 52 -12.80 1.49 7.29
N PRO A 53 -11.91 2.50 7.14
CA PRO A 53 -10.48 2.27 7.30
C PRO A 53 -10.09 1.86 8.73
N PHE A 54 -10.72 2.44 9.76
CA PHE A 54 -10.44 2.05 11.14
C PHE A 54 -11.03 0.69 11.52
N LEU A 55 -12.23 0.35 11.02
CA LEU A 55 -12.80 -0.98 11.24
C LEU A 55 -11.90 -2.07 10.65
N LEU A 56 -11.43 -1.87 9.41
CA LEU A 56 -10.48 -2.80 8.79
C LEU A 56 -9.17 -2.88 9.57
N LEU A 57 -8.65 -1.74 10.06
CA LEU A 57 -7.42 -1.71 10.86
C LEU A 57 -7.59 -2.46 12.19
N VAL A 58 -8.71 -2.24 12.89
CA VAL A 58 -9.04 -2.93 14.15
C VAL A 58 -9.16 -4.43 13.91
N ILE A 59 -9.94 -4.86 12.91
CA ILE A 59 -10.10 -6.28 12.58
C ILE A 59 -8.74 -6.89 12.19
N ASN A 60 -7.90 -6.17 11.46
CA ASN A 60 -6.56 -6.61 11.10
C ASN A 60 -5.60 -6.64 12.29
N LEU A 61 -5.85 -5.90 13.37
CA LEU A 61 -5.07 -5.92 14.60
C LEU A 61 -5.51 -7.04 15.55
N LEU A 62 -6.76 -7.51 15.46
CA LEU A 62 -7.31 -8.53 16.36
C LEU A 62 -6.46 -9.81 16.44
N PRO A 63 -6.00 -10.43 15.32
CA PRO A 63 -5.19 -11.64 15.41
C PRO A 63 -3.91 -11.42 16.21
N ALA A 64 -3.22 -10.30 16.01
CA ALA A 64 -2.03 -9.96 16.78
C ALA A 64 -2.34 -9.83 18.28
N VAL A 65 -3.41 -9.12 18.64
CA VAL A 65 -3.82 -8.96 20.05
C VAL A 65 -4.18 -10.31 20.68
N ILE A 66 -4.89 -11.18 19.95
CA ILE A 66 -5.24 -12.53 20.41
C ILE A 66 -3.98 -13.37 20.63
N ILE A 67 -3.01 -13.31 19.71
CA ILE A 67 -1.74 -14.02 19.84
C ILE A 67 -0.97 -13.55 21.07
N VAL A 68 -0.82 -12.23 21.24
CA VAL A 68 -0.15 -11.67 22.43
C VAL A 68 -0.85 -12.10 23.72
N GLY A 69 -2.18 -12.04 23.76
CA GLY A 69 -2.96 -12.54 24.89
C GLY A 69 -2.73 -14.02 25.16
N ALA A 70 -2.75 -14.86 24.12
CA ALA A 70 -2.50 -16.29 24.22
C ALA A 70 -1.08 -16.60 24.73
N MET A 71 -0.06 -15.86 24.27
CA MET A 71 1.31 -16.01 24.77
C MET A 71 1.37 -15.77 26.27
N THR A 72 0.74 -14.70 26.75
CA THR A 72 0.74 -14.36 28.18
C THR A 72 -0.10 -15.31 29.04
N LEU A 73 -1.23 -15.80 28.52
CA LEU A 73 -2.15 -16.66 29.28
C LEU A 73 -1.69 -18.12 29.32
N PHE A 74 -1.05 -18.60 28.25
CA PHE A 74 -0.62 -19.99 28.10
C PHE A 74 0.90 -20.19 28.23
N ASN A 75 1.66 -19.14 28.52
CA ASN A 75 3.13 -19.15 28.64
C ASN A 75 3.79 -19.84 27.43
N LEU A 76 3.43 -19.39 26.24
CA LEU A 76 3.99 -19.93 25.00
C LEU A 76 5.43 -19.44 24.83
N ASN A 77 6.34 -20.37 24.58
CA ASN A 77 7.76 -20.07 24.36
C ASN A 77 8.10 -19.69 22.90
N GLU A 78 7.09 -19.66 22.03
CA GLU A 78 7.24 -19.29 20.62
C GLU A 78 5.98 -18.59 20.12
N LEU A 79 6.13 -17.83 19.02
CA LEU A 79 5.01 -17.18 18.37
C LEU A 79 4.20 -18.17 17.54
N PRO A 80 2.88 -18.34 17.79
CA PRO A 80 2.00 -19.19 16.98
C PRO A 80 1.91 -18.77 15.51
N LEU A 81 2.21 -17.51 15.23
CA LEU A 81 2.23 -16.95 13.88
C LEU A 81 3.43 -16.02 13.75
N ALA A 82 4.40 -16.41 12.93
CA ALA A 82 5.57 -15.60 12.65
C ALA A 82 5.22 -14.26 12.01
N TYR A 83 6.02 -13.24 12.32
CA TYR A 83 5.84 -11.86 11.83
C TYR A 83 5.71 -11.79 10.31
N ALA A 84 6.57 -12.52 9.59
CA ALA A 84 6.62 -12.50 8.13
C ALA A 84 5.39 -13.16 7.46
N ARG A 85 4.63 -13.97 8.21
CA ARG A 85 3.39 -14.61 7.73
C ARG A 85 2.16 -13.74 7.94
N TYR A 86 2.23 -12.74 8.83
CA TYR A 86 1.08 -11.92 9.21
C TYR A 86 0.39 -11.28 8.01
N ALA A 87 1.16 -10.65 7.12
CA ALA A 87 0.64 -10.00 5.92
C ALA A 87 -0.04 -10.97 4.93
N SER A 88 0.42 -12.23 4.88
CA SER A 88 -0.23 -13.27 4.09
C SER A 88 -1.53 -13.75 4.75
N ALA A 89 -1.55 -13.88 6.08
CA ALA A 89 -2.75 -14.26 6.84
C ALA A 89 -3.87 -13.22 6.73
N THR A 90 -3.53 -11.94 6.69
CA THR A 90 -4.51 -10.84 6.61
C THR A 90 -4.67 -10.24 5.21
N GLN A 91 -4.20 -10.93 4.16
CA GLN A 91 -4.21 -10.44 2.77
C GLN A 91 -5.58 -9.97 2.26
N ILE A 92 -6.67 -10.56 2.74
CA ILE A 92 -8.04 -10.17 2.36
C ILE A 92 -8.34 -8.76 2.89
N LEU A 93 -8.11 -8.52 4.18
CA LEU A 93 -8.34 -7.23 4.83
C LEU A 93 -7.46 -6.15 4.21
N LEU A 94 -6.19 -6.47 3.96
CA LEU A 94 -5.23 -5.57 3.34
C LEU A 94 -5.65 -5.20 1.90
N SER A 95 -6.10 -6.17 1.10
CA SER A 95 -6.57 -5.93 -0.26
C SER A 95 -7.83 -5.06 -0.28
N ILE A 96 -8.78 -5.31 0.62
CA ILE A 96 -9.99 -4.48 0.77
C ILE A 96 -9.60 -3.05 1.18
N PHE A 97 -8.68 -2.90 2.12
CA PHE A 97 -8.19 -1.58 2.55
C PHE A 97 -7.58 -0.80 1.37
N VAL A 98 -6.62 -1.39 0.66
CA VAL A 98 -5.96 -0.75 -0.49
C VAL A 98 -6.98 -0.42 -1.59
N ALA A 99 -7.87 -1.35 -1.93
CA ALA A 99 -8.91 -1.15 -2.93
C ALA A 99 -9.87 -0.02 -2.55
N ALA A 100 -10.24 0.10 -1.27
CA ALA A 100 -11.12 1.13 -0.78
C ALA A 100 -10.47 2.53 -0.75
N GLN A 101 -9.19 2.61 -0.38
CA GLN A 101 -8.49 3.89 -0.19
C GLN A 101 -7.84 4.45 -1.45
N ALA A 102 -7.40 3.62 -2.38
CA ALA A 102 -6.82 4.09 -3.64
C ALA A 102 -7.72 5.09 -4.40
N PRO A 103 -9.02 4.82 -4.66
CA PRO A 103 -9.88 5.78 -5.37
C PRO A 103 -10.19 7.06 -4.58
N VAL A 104 -10.06 7.05 -3.26
CA VAL A 104 -10.20 8.26 -2.43
C VAL A 104 -9.08 9.26 -2.75
N LEU A 105 -7.90 8.76 -3.08
CA LEU A 105 -6.71 9.55 -3.38
C LEU A 105 -6.55 9.88 -4.86
N PHE A 106 -6.82 8.93 -5.75
CA PHE A 106 -6.56 9.07 -7.18
C PHE A 106 -7.83 9.41 -7.99
N SER A 107 -8.87 8.58 -7.90
CA SER A 107 -10.06 8.71 -8.75
C SER A 107 -10.85 9.99 -8.48
N ARG A 108 -10.91 10.44 -7.21
CA ARG A 108 -11.67 11.63 -6.81
C ARG A 108 -11.24 12.88 -7.56
N ASP A 109 -9.94 13.12 -7.64
CA ASP A 109 -9.41 14.35 -8.24
C ASP A 109 -9.54 14.34 -9.77
N LEU A 110 -9.45 13.15 -10.39
CA LEU A 110 -9.66 12.97 -11.82
C LEU A 110 -11.13 13.09 -12.21
N ARG A 111 -12.04 12.51 -11.43
CA ARG A 111 -13.48 12.51 -11.71
C ARG A 111 -14.08 13.92 -11.68
N HIS A 112 -13.61 14.76 -10.77
CA HIS A 112 -14.14 16.11 -10.56
C HIS A 112 -13.34 17.20 -11.29
N GLY A 113 -12.31 16.83 -12.08
CA GLY A 113 -11.44 17.79 -12.76
C GLY A 113 -10.63 18.69 -11.81
N SER A 114 -10.66 18.44 -10.49
CA SER A 114 -9.98 19.29 -9.51
C SER A 114 -8.46 19.19 -9.60
N ILE A 115 -7.93 18.18 -10.30
CA ILE A 115 -6.51 18.06 -10.63
C ILE A 115 -5.97 19.32 -11.33
N ALA A 116 -6.76 19.97 -12.20
CA ALA A 116 -6.35 21.19 -12.91
C ALA A 116 -5.99 22.32 -11.92
N LEU A 117 -6.74 22.43 -10.81
CA LEU A 117 -6.48 23.43 -9.77
C LEU A 117 -5.18 23.17 -9.00
N TYR A 118 -4.77 21.90 -8.86
CA TYR A 118 -3.48 21.56 -8.27
C TYR A 118 -2.33 21.86 -9.22
N LEU A 119 -2.50 21.57 -10.51
CA LEU A 119 -1.47 21.78 -11.54
C LEU A 119 -1.31 23.24 -11.97
N ALA A 120 -2.30 24.10 -11.68
CA ALA A 120 -2.17 25.55 -11.83
C ALA A 120 -1.18 26.16 -10.80
N ARG A 121 -0.86 25.43 -9.73
CA ARG A 121 0.19 25.80 -8.78
C ARG A 121 1.55 25.34 -9.30
N PRO A 122 2.69 25.84 -8.76
CA PRO A 122 4.02 25.38 -9.13
C PRO A 122 4.33 23.96 -8.58
N LEU A 123 3.52 22.98 -8.97
CA LEU A 123 3.61 21.56 -8.63
C LEU A 123 3.55 20.74 -9.92
N SER A 124 4.61 20.00 -10.21
CA SER A 124 4.62 19.13 -11.39
C SER A 124 3.63 17.97 -11.24
N SER A 125 3.10 17.48 -12.36
CA SER A 125 2.20 16.32 -12.36
C SER A 125 2.83 15.06 -11.80
N ALA A 126 4.15 14.89 -12.00
CA ALA A 126 4.92 13.82 -11.38
C ALA A 126 5.00 13.98 -9.86
N ALA A 127 5.26 15.19 -9.35
CA ALA A 127 5.29 15.45 -7.91
C ALA A 127 3.92 15.25 -7.25
N TYR A 128 2.84 15.64 -7.94
CA TYR A 128 1.47 15.36 -7.51
C TYR A 128 1.22 13.84 -7.39
N ALA A 129 1.56 13.07 -8.44
CA ALA A 129 1.36 11.63 -8.46
C ALA A 129 2.19 10.91 -7.40
N ALA A 130 3.45 11.31 -7.24
CA ALA A 130 4.36 10.80 -6.22
C ALA A 130 3.84 11.09 -4.81
N ALA A 131 3.32 12.31 -4.55
CA ALA A 131 2.74 12.65 -3.26
C ALA A 131 1.50 11.80 -2.94
N ARG A 132 0.59 11.59 -3.92
CA ARG A 132 -0.58 10.71 -3.74
C ARG A 132 -0.22 9.25 -3.53
N TRP A 133 0.76 8.75 -4.28
CA TRP A 133 1.29 7.40 -4.10
C TRP A 133 1.95 7.24 -2.73
N ALA A 134 2.77 8.20 -2.29
CA ALA A 134 3.37 8.18 -0.97
C ALA A 134 2.31 8.21 0.14
N SER A 135 1.22 8.98 -0.03
CA SER A 135 0.10 8.99 0.94
C SER A 135 -0.53 7.60 1.09
N LEU A 136 -0.78 6.91 -0.02
CA LEU A 136 -1.34 5.56 0.02
C LEU A 136 -0.32 4.57 0.61
N LEU A 137 0.95 4.66 0.20
CA LEU A 137 2.03 3.83 0.74
C LEU A 137 2.12 3.94 2.25
N ALA A 138 2.15 5.16 2.78
CA ALA A 138 2.20 5.38 4.23
C ALA A 138 0.98 4.79 4.94
N ALA A 139 -0.22 4.91 4.37
CA ALA A 139 -1.42 4.32 4.94
C ALA A 139 -1.39 2.78 4.92
N THR A 140 -0.91 2.19 3.82
CA THR A 140 -0.70 0.75 3.67
C THR A 140 0.38 0.22 4.63
N LEU A 141 1.46 0.98 4.84
CA LEU A 141 2.49 0.65 5.83
C LEU A 141 1.95 0.67 7.25
N VAL A 142 1.13 1.66 7.63
CA VAL A 142 0.46 1.65 8.94
C VAL A 142 -0.38 0.38 9.10
N PHE A 143 -1.14 -0.01 8.08
CA PHE A 143 -1.97 -1.20 8.12
C PHE A 143 -1.15 -2.49 8.29
N LEU A 144 0.04 -2.56 7.68
CA LEU A 144 0.93 -3.72 7.75
C LEU A 144 1.78 -3.77 9.02
N LEU A 145 2.33 -2.63 9.44
CA LEU A 145 3.33 -2.56 10.50
C LEU A 145 2.72 -2.50 11.89
N VAL A 146 1.52 -1.92 12.05
CA VAL A 146 0.89 -1.81 13.38
C VAL A 146 0.69 -3.18 14.05
N PRO A 147 0.15 -4.22 13.39
CA PRO A 147 0.05 -5.54 14.01
C PRO A 147 1.41 -6.22 14.24
N VAL A 148 2.37 -6.03 13.34
CA VAL A 148 3.73 -6.58 13.50
C VAL A 148 4.42 -5.98 14.72
N ILE A 149 4.29 -4.66 14.92
CA ILE A 149 4.80 -3.98 16.11
C ILE A 149 4.09 -4.48 17.36
N ALA A 150 2.76 -4.67 17.32
CA ALA A 150 2.00 -5.21 18.45
C ALA A 150 2.47 -6.63 18.83
N LEU A 151 2.67 -7.50 17.84
CA LEU A 151 3.26 -8.83 18.07
C LEU A 151 4.65 -8.74 18.68
N TYR A 152 5.49 -7.84 18.17
CA TYR A 152 6.88 -7.72 18.62
C TYR A 152 6.95 -7.25 20.07
N VAL A 153 6.16 -6.22 20.41
CA VAL A 153 6.02 -5.76 21.79
C VAL A 153 5.51 -6.88 22.68
N GLY A 154 4.49 -7.63 22.23
CA GLY A 154 3.95 -8.75 23.00
C GLY A 154 4.95 -9.89 23.21
N ALA A 155 5.75 -10.23 22.20
CA ALA A 155 6.79 -11.26 22.30
C ALA A 155 7.89 -10.86 23.28
N VAL A 156 8.33 -9.60 23.24
CA VAL A 156 9.32 -9.07 24.19
C VAL A 156 8.77 -9.04 25.62
N LEU A 157 7.49 -8.64 25.79
CA LEU A 157 6.83 -8.67 27.09
C LEU A 157 6.59 -10.09 27.63
N ALA A 158 6.52 -11.08 26.74
CA ALA A 158 6.44 -12.50 27.07
C ALA A 158 7.82 -13.15 27.29
N GLU A 159 8.88 -12.33 27.43
CA GLU A 159 10.25 -12.78 27.73
C GLU A 159 10.87 -13.71 26.67
N LEU A 160 10.40 -13.65 25.42
CA LEU A 160 11.08 -14.33 24.31
C LEU A 160 12.45 -13.71 24.01
N ASP A 161 13.32 -14.48 23.34
CA ASP A 161 14.68 -14.03 23.00
C ASP A 161 14.66 -12.74 22.17
N PHE A 162 15.14 -11.65 22.77
CA PHE A 162 15.10 -10.32 22.14
C PHE A 162 15.86 -10.28 20.81
N GLY A 163 16.99 -10.97 20.70
CA GLY A 163 17.83 -10.96 19.51
C GLY A 163 17.13 -11.61 18.30
N GLU A 164 16.56 -12.78 18.51
CA GLU A 164 15.79 -13.53 17.53
C GLU A 164 14.53 -12.77 17.11
N GLN A 165 13.74 -12.31 18.08
CA GLN A 165 12.51 -11.56 17.82
C GLN A 165 12.78 -10.27 17.05
N THR A 166 13.86 -9.54 17.38
CA THR A 166 14.25 -8.32 16.65
C THR A 166 14.63 -8.63 15.22
N ARG A 167 15.41 -9.69 14.99
CA ARG A 167 15.86 -10.10 13.67
C ARG A 167 14.68 -10.47 12.77
N ASP A 168 13.74 -11.26 13.29
CA ASP A 168 12.61 -11.72 12.48
C ASP A 168 11.55 -10.64 12.28
N ALA A 169 11.34 -9.76 13.27
CA ALA A 169 10.54 -8.55 13.09
C ALA A 169 11.17 -7.63 12.02
N ALA A 170 12.50 -7.45 12.00
CA ALA A 170 13.18 -6.64 10.99
C ALA A 170 13.02 -7.21 9.58
N LYS A 171 13.17 -8.53 9.39
CA LYS A 171 12.89 -9.19 8.11
C LYS A 171 11.44 -8.97 7.68
N ALA A 172 10.48 -9.13 8.60
CA ALA A 172 9.07 -8.91 8.33
C ALA A 172 8.75 -7.46 7.94
N VAL A 173 9.40 -6.47 8.56
CA VAL A 173 9.27 -5.04 8.20
C VAL A 173 9.75 -4.79 6.77
N VAL A 174 10.88 -5.37 6.36
CA VAL A 174 11.40 -5.24 4.99
C VAL A 174 10.44 -5.89 3.98
N LEU A 175 9.98 -7.12 4.26
CA LEU A 175 9.03 -7.84 3.41
C LEU A 175 7.68 -7.08 3.30
N ALA A 176 7.19 -6.53 4.42
CA ALA A 176 5.99 -5.69 4.45
C ALA A 176 6.19 -4.40 3.64
N GLY A 177 7.37 -3.80 3.69
CA GLY A 177 7.73 -2.64 2.87
C GLY A 177 7.65 -2.95 1.37
N LEU A 178 8.27 -4.04 0.93
CA LEU A 178 8.23 -4.48 -0.47
C LEU A 178 6.81 -4.79 -0.94
N LEU A 179 6.01 -5.47 -0.11
CA LEU A 179 4.60 -5.71 -0.39
C LEU A 179 3.82 -4.40 -0.49
N ALA A 180 4.01 -3.48 0.45
CA ALA A 180 3.31 -2.20 0.48
C ALA A 180 3.56 -1.40 -0.82
N LEU A 181 4.80 -1.40 -1.32
CA LEU A 181 5.15 -0.77 -2.59
C LEU A 181 4.35 -1.35 -3.76
N MET A 182 4.28 -2.68 -3.86
CA MET A 182 3.52 -3.36 -4.91
C MET A 182 2.02 -3.09 -4.81
N LEU A 183 1.42 -3.27 -3.63
CA LEU A 183 -0.02 -3.08 -3.44
C LEU A 183 -0.44 -1.63 -3.70
N THR A 184 0.36 -0.67 -3.23
CA THR A 184 0.16 0.75 -3.50
C THR A 184 0.28 1.05 -5.00
N GLY A 185 1.26 0.45 -5.67
CA GLY A 185 1.44 0.56 -7.11
C GLY A 185 0.23 0.03 -7.89
N VAL A 186 -0.23 -1.18 -7.58
CA VAL A 186 -1.39 -1.81 -8.24
C VAL A 186 -2.66 -1.00 -7.99
N GLY A 187 -3.00 -0.75 -6.73
CA GLY A 187 -4.21 -0.01 -6.35
C GLY A 187 -4.20 1.42 -6.88
N GLY A 188 -3.06 2.12 -6.76
CA GLY A 188 -2.89 3.49 -7.25
C GLY A 188 -3.00 3.59 -8.77
N LEU A 189 -2.36 2.66 -9.50
CA LEU A 189 -2.46 2.60 -10.95
C LEU A 189 -3.91 2.34 -11.38
N ILE A 190 -4.56 1.28 -10.89
CA ILE A 190 -5.95 0.95 -11.23
C ILE A 190 -6.89 2.12 -10.91
N ALA A 191 -6.77 2.72 -9.72
CA ALA A 191 -7.61 3.84 -9.31
C ALA A 191 -7.36 5.10 -10.16
N SER A 192 -6.14 5.30 -10.65
CA SER A 192 -5.86 6.39 -11.58
C SER A 192 -6.52 6.17 -12.94
N ILE A 193 -6.71 4.91 -13.38
CA ILE A 193 -7.42 4.55 -14.63
C ILE A 193 -8.93 4.72 -14.49
N SER A 194 -9.48 4.30 -13.35
CA SER A 194 -10.92 4.24 -13.11
C SER A 194 -11.47 5.55 -12.56
N LEU A 195 -12.27 6.27 -13.36
CA LEU A 195 -12.94 7.51 -12.91
C LEU A 195 -14.06 7.27 -11.89
N ARG A 196 -14.66 6.07 -11.88
CA ARG A 196 -15.72 5.71 -10.92
C ARG A 196 -15.14 4.89 -9.78
N ARG A 197 -15.45 5.32 -8.55
CA ARG A 197 -14.97 4.68 -7.32
C ARG A 197 -15.28 3.18 -7.27
N GLY A 198 -16.50 2.76 -7.63
CA GLY A 198 -16.91 1.36 -7.61
C GLY A 198 -16.03 0.47 -8.50
N PHE A 199 -15.78 0.89 -9.75
CA PHE A 199 -14.92 0.13 -10.66
C PHE A 199 -13.47 0.06 -10.19
N ALA A 200 -12.92 1.15 -9.65
CA ALA A 200 -11.58 1.13 -9.07
C ALA A 200 -11.44 0.10 -7.94
N ILE A 201 -12.43 0.05 -7.03
CA ILE A 201 -12.46 -0.91 -5.92
C ILE A 201 -12.52 -2.34 -6.47
N VAL A 202 -13.51 -2.65 -7.31
CA VAL A 202 -13.73 -4.00 -7.84
C VAL A 202 -12.52 -4.48 -8.64
N SER A 203 -11.99 -3.66 -9.55
CA SER A 203 -10.81 -4.04 -10.34
C SER A 203 -9.58 -4.28 -9.47
N THR A 204 -9.38 -3.49 -8.40
CA THR A 204 -8.27 -3.72 -7.46
C THR A 204 -8.44 -5.03 -6.70
N ILE A 205 -9.66 -5.33 -6.25
CA ILE A 205 -9.99 -6.60 -5.58
C ILE A 205 -9.77 -7.79 -6.52
N VAL A 206 -10.25 -7.71 -7.76
CA VAL A 206 -10.07 -8.76 -8.78
C VAL A 206 -8.59 -9.04 -9.00
N VAL A 207 -7.78 -8.01 -9.20
CA VAL A 207 -6.33 -8.19 -9.45
C VAL A 207 -5.61 -8.76 -8.22
N LEU A 208 -5.88 -8.23 -7.02
CA LEU A 208 -5.16 -8.62 -5.81
C LEU A 208 -5.62 -9.96 -5.21
N LEU A 209 -6.92 -10.22 -5.17
CA LEU A 209 -7.47 -11.43 -4.54
C LEU A 209 -7.71 -12.54 -5.54
N LEU A 210 -8.43 -12.28 -6.63
CA LEU A 210 -8.69 -13.34 -7.62
C LEU A 210 -7.40 -13.71 -8.36
N GLY A 211 -6.58 -12.72 -8.75
CA GLY A 211 -5.26 -12.99 -9.34
C GLY A 211 -4.38 -13.83 -8.43
N ASN A 212 -4.34 -13.52 -7.13
CA ASN A 212 -3.62 -14.35 -6.15
C ASN A 212 -4.23 -15.75 -5.99
N GLY A 213 -5.56 -15.88 -6.01
CA GLY A 213 -6.25 -17.16 -5.94
C GLY A 213 -5.88 -18.08 -7.11
N VAL A 214 -5.87 -17.53 -8.33
CA VAL A 214 -5.44 -18.26 -9.54
C VAL A 214 -3.99 -18.72 -9.41
N VAL A 215 -3.07 -17.83 -9.02
CA VAL A 215 -1.66 -18.20 -8.81
C VAL A 215 -1.52 -19.30 -7.75
N THR A 216 -2.24 -19.16 -6.63
CA THR A 216 -2.18 -20.15 -5.53
C THR A 216 -2.72 -21.51 -5.96
N ALA A 217 -3.79 -21.54 -6.77
CA ALA A 217 -4.35 -22.77 -7.31
C ALA A 217 -3.35 -23.47 -8.25
N VAL A 218 -2.69 -22.71 -9.14
CA VAL A 218 -1.63 -23.25 -10.00
C VAL A 218 -0.47 -23.81 -9.17
N GLN A 219 -0.05 -23.10 -8.11
CA GLN A 219 1.00 -23.58 -7.21
C GLN A 219 0.62 -24.86 -6.46
N GLY A 220 -0.64 -24.98 -6.03
CA GLY A 220 -1.16 -26.20 -5.41
C GLY A 220 -1.14 -27.39 -6.37
N ILE A 221 -1.68 -27.22 -7.58
CA ILE A 221 -1.70 -28.27 -8.61
C ILE A 221 -0.26 -28.68 -8.98
N ALA A 222 0.65 -27.71 -9.15
CA ALA A 222 2.04 -27.97 -9.45
C ALA A 222 2.74 -28.78 -8.34
N ARG A 223 2.44 -28.48 -7.06
CA ARG A 223 2.95 -29.27 -5.92
C ARG A 223 2.45 -30.70 -5.97
N ASP A 224 1.15 -30.90 -6.21
CA ASP A 224 0.53 -32.23 -6.24
C ASP A 224 1.03 -33.08 -7.41
N GLN A 225 1.39 -32.44 -8.53
CA GLN A 225 1.98 -33.09 -9.71
C GLN A 225 3.50 -33.29 -9.62
N GLY A 226 4.16 -32.81 -8.55
CA GLY A 226 5.62 -32.86 -8.42
C GLY A 226 6.39 -31.85 -9.28
N GLU A 227 5.69 -30.96 -9.98
CA GLU A 227 6.24 -29.95 -10.90
C GLU A 227 6.59 -28.64 -10.16
N LEU A 228 7.49 -28.73 -9.18
CA LEU A 228 7.82 -27.61 -8.28
C LEU A 228 8.27 -26.34 -9.03
N ARG A 229 8.98 -26.49 -10.15
CA ARG A 229 9.48 -25.36 -10.95
C ARG A 229 8.34 -24.56 -11.61
N VAL A 230 7.25 -25.22 -12.00
CA VAL A 230 6.05 -24.55 -12.52
C VAL A 230 5.41 -23.72 -11.40
N GLY A 231 5.32 -24.28 -10.19
CA GLY A 231 4.81 -23.57 -9.02
C GLY A 231 5.66 -22.35 -8.65
N GLU A 232 6.99 -22.49 -8.68
CA GLU A 232 7.92 -21.38 -8.40
C GLU A 232 7.68 -20.22 -9.38
N VAL A 233 7.66 -20.51 -10.67
CA VAL A 233 7.44 -19.50 -11.72
C VAL A 233 6.05 -18.87 -11.60
N ALA A 234 5.01 -19.66 -11.31
CA ALA A 234 3.66 -19.14 -11.07
C ALA A 234 3.64 -18.12 -9.92
N GLY A 235 4.48 -18.31 -8.90
CA GLY A 235 4.60 -17.42 -7.75
C GLY A 235 5.03 -16.00 -8.10
N LEU A 236 5.61 -15.77 -9.29
CA LEU A 236 6.02 -14.44 -9.75
C LEU A 236 4.86 -13.54 -10.18
N PHE A 237 3.66 -14.08 -10.37
CA PHE A 237 2.54 -13.38 -11.00
C PHE A 237 1.53 -12.76 -10.02
N SER A 238 1.78 -12.82 -8.71
CA SER A 238 0.92 -12.20 -7.68
C SER A 238 1.76 -11.51 -6.60
N PRO A 239 1.42 -10.27 -6.18
CA PRO A 239 2.12 -9.59 -5.09
C PRO A 239 2.21 -10.42 -3.80
N TYR A 240 1.13 -11.14 -3.46
CA TYR A 240 1.11 -11.98 -2.27
C TYR A 240 1.88 -13.28 -2.45
N SER A 241 1.92 -13.84 -3.67
CA SER A 241 2.72 -15.05 -3.90
C SER A 241 4.23 -14.73 -3.96
N LEU A 242 4.59 -13.58 -4.54
CA LEU A 242 5.94 -13.01 -4.47
C LEU A 242 6.39 -12.83 -3.02
N LEU A 243 5.53 -12.27 -2.18
CA LEU A 243 5.80 -12.16 -0.74
C LEU A 243 6.03 -13.53 -0.11
N ARG A 244 5.16 -14.52 -0.34
CA ARG A 244 5.32 -15.86 0.21
C ARG A 244 6.64 -16.50 -0.22
N GLY A 245 7.01 -16.39 -1.50
CA GLY A 245 8.29 -16.89 -2.01
C GLY A 245 9.49 -16.16 -1.43
N ALA A 246 9.40 -14.84 -1.23
CA ALA A 246 10.45 -14.06 -0.56
C ALA A 246 10.58 -14.41 0.93
N THR A 247 9.45 -14.68 1.60
CA THR A 247 9.43 -15.15 2.98
C THR A 247 10.08 -16.54 3.09
N THR A 248 9.68 -17.53 2.28
CA THR A 248 10.31 -18.86 2.30
C THR A 248 11.80 -18.84 1.97
N ALA A 249 12.22 -17.88 1.13
CA ALA A 249 13.61 -17.68 0.76
C ALA A 249 14.49 -17.09 1.88
N TRP A 250 13.91 -16.31 2.80
CA TRP A 250 14.68 -15.46 3.74
C TRP A 250 14.41 -15.75 5.22
N THR A 251 13.30 -16.42 5.52
CA THR A 251 12.94 -16.90 6.85
C THR A 251 12.78 -18.42 6.81
N ASP A 252 12.67 -19.05 7.97
CA ASP A 252 12.45 -20.50 8.10
C ASP A 252 10.95 -20.88 8.02
N GLU A 253 10.14 -19.96 7.50
CA GLU A 253 8.71 -20.16 7.31
C GLU A 253 8.45 -20.77 5.95
N GLU A 254 7.65 -21.84 5.90
CA GLU A 254 7.22 -22.45 4.65
C GLU A 254 5.76 -22.13 4.31
N PHE A 255 5.44 -22.17 3.02
CA PHE A 255 4.08 -21.97 2.50
C PHE A 255 3.70 -23.14 1.57
N VAL A 256 2.97 -22.83 0.48
CA VAL A 256 2.46 -23.81 -0.49
C VAL A 256 3.58 -24.50 -1.25
N LEU A 257 4.74 -23.88 -1.43
CA LEU A 257 5.89 -24.51 -2.06
C LEU A 257 7.05 -24.57 -1.05
N PRO A 258 7.86 -25.65 -1.08
CA PRO A 258 9.07 -25.71 -0.29
C PRO A 258 10.07 -24.63 -0.73
N ARG A 259 11.11 -24.39 0.08
CA ARG A 259 12.17 -23.44 -0.27
C ARG A 259 12.80 -23.81 -1.61
N GLY A 260 12.73 -22.88 -2.56
CA GLY A 260 13.24 -23.07 -3.91
C GLY A 260 14.76 -23.00 -4.01
N SER A 261 15.28 -23.19 -5.22
CA SER A 261 16.72 -23.01 -5.49
C SER A 261 17.19 -21.58 -5.13
N GLY A 262 18.47 -21.41 -4.77
CA GLY A 262 19.02 -20.09 -4.41
C GLY A 262 18.82 -19.00 -5.48
N ALA A 263 18.83 -19.39 -6.76
CA ALA A 263 18.53 -18.48 -7.87
C ALA A 263 17.06 -18.01 -7.86
N MET A 264 16.12 -18.90 -7.58
CA MET A 264 14.70 -18.56 -7.51
C MET A 264 14.39 -17.67 -6.30
N SER A 265 15.04 -17.94 -5.17
CA SER A 265 14.98 -17.11 -3.95
C SER A 265 15.33 -15.65 -4.23
N ALA A 266 16.46 -15.40 -4.93
CA ALA A 266 16.83 -14.05 -5.34
C ALA A 266 15.84 -13.43 -6.35
N THR A 267 15.28 -14.25 -7.24
CA THR A 267 14.32 -13.81 -8.26
C THR A 267 13.07 -13.20 -7.64
N TYR A 268 12.54 -13.74 -6.54
CA TYR A 268 11.37 -13.17 -5.85
C TYR A 268 11.61 -11.70 -5.44
N PHE A 269 12.74 -11.41 -4.78
CA PHE A 269 13.08 -10.05 -4.36
C PHE A 269 13.29 -9.11 -5.55
N VAL A 270 14.01 -9.56 -6.58
CA VAL A 270 14.24 -8.77 -7.80
C VAL A 270 12.92 -8.42 -8.48
N VAL A 271 12.03 -9.40 -8.64
CA VAL A 271 10.73 -9.18 -9.28
C VAL A 271 9.85 -8.25 -8.43
N MET A 272 9.83 -8.38 -7.10
CA MET A 272 9.09 -7.45 -6.23
C MET A 272 9.54 -5.99 -6.43
N VAL A 273 10.86 -5.75 -6.45
CA VAL A 273 11.42 -4.41 -6.65
C VAL A 273 11.13 -3.89 -8.06
N LEU A 274 11.34 -4.71 -9.09
CA LEU A 274 11.08 -4.32 -10.48
C LEU A 274 9.60 -4.01 -10.71
N VAL A 275 8.69 -4.84 -10.21
CA VAL A 275 7.24 -4.62 -10.33
C VAL A 275 6.85 -3.33 -9.61
N ALA A 276 7.36 -3.08 -8.40
CA ALA A 276 7.12 -1.83 -7.68
C ALA A 276 7.59 -0.60 -8.47
N ILE A 277 8.81 -0.64 -9.03
CA ILE A 277 9.37 0.44 -9.84
C ILE A 277 8.53 0.67 -11.10
N VAL A 278 8.17 -0.40 -11.82
CA VAL A 278 7.37 -0.32 -13.04
C VAL A 278 5.99 0.27 -12.75
N LEU A 279 5.29 -0.21 -11.71
CA LEU A 279 3.97 0.32 -11.33
C LEU A 279 4.04 1.81 -10.96
N PHE A 280 5.07 2.22 -10.22
CA PHE A 280 5.28 3.62 -9.88
C PHE A 280 5.59 4.46 -11.14
N ALA A 281 6.48 4.00 -12.01
CA ALA A 281 6.82 4.68 -13.26
C ALA A 281 5.59 4.83 -14.17
N LEU A 282 4.78 3.78 -14.33
CA LEU A 282 3.53 3.81 -15.11
C LEU A 282 2.53 4.83 -14.53
N LEU A 283 2.43 4.92 -13.21
CA LEU A 283 1.62 5.94 -12.54
C LEU A 283 2.11 7.35 -12.87
N LEU A 284 3.42 7.62 -12.76
CA LEU A 284 4.00 8.92 -13.10
C LEU A 284 3.76 9.27 -14.58
N LEU A 285 4.01 8.33 -15.49
CA LEU A 285 3.78 8.52 -16.93
C LEU A 285 2.33 8.84 -17.24
N ARG A 286 1.39 8.19 -16.55
CA ARG A 286 -0.04 8.47 -16.71
C ARG A 286 -0.37 9.91 -16.33
N TYR A 287 0.09 10.39 -15.17
CA TYR A 287 -0.19 11.75 -14.72
C TYR A 287 0.50 12.82 -15.59
N ARG A 288 1.67 12.52 -16.15
CA ARG A 288 2.29 13.37 -17.18
C ARG A 288 1.41 13.51 -18.43
N ARG A 289 0.82 12.41 -18.92
CA ARG A 289 -0.12 12.48 -20.06
C ARG A 289 -1.40 13.25 -19.75
N ILE A 290 -1.91 13.15 -18.52
CA ILE A 290 -3.13 13.89 -18.10
C ILE A 290 -2.85 15.38 -18.05
N ALA A 291 -1.66 15.80 -17.60
CA ALA A 291 -1.29 17.21 -17.50
C ALA A 291 -0.97 17.88 -18.85
N GLY A 292 -0.64 17.10 -19.87
CA GLY A 292 -0.38 17.60 -21.22
C GLY A 292 -1.63 17.74 -22.10
N ARG A 293 -2.82 17.44 -21.56
CA ARG A 293 -4.12 17.62 -22.22
C ARG A 293 -4.78 18.89 -21.71
#